data_AF-A0A4R8K872-F1
#
_entry.id   AF-A0A4R8K872-F1
#
_cell.length_a   1.000
_cell.length_b   1.000
_cell.length_c   1.000
_cell.angle_alpha   90.00
_cell.angle_beta   90.00
_cell.angle_gamma   90.00
#
_symmetry.space_group_name_H-M   'P 1'
#
loop_
_entity.id
_entity.type
_entity.pdbx_description
1 polymer ?
#
loop_
_entity_poly.entity_id
_entity_poly.type
_entity_poly.pdbx_seq_one_letter_code
_entity_poly.pdbx_strand_id
1 'polypeptide(L)' 'MPNLIDYVMENRDVRDRLIELAAPFSVIGSTIASICMLLARYYR' A
#
# COMPACT_ATOMS: atom_id res chain seq x y z
N MET A 1 4.11 24.48 -10.52
CA MET A 1 5.02 23.34 -10.33
C MET A 1 4.24 22.10 -10.68
N PRO A 2 4.66 21.27 -11.66
CA PRO A 2 3.99 20.00 -11.87
C PRO A 2 4.19 19.16 -10.61
N ASN A 3 3.11 18.76 -9.95
CA ASN A 3 3.21 17.94 -8.75
C ASN A 3 3.63 16.52 -9.14
N LEU A 4 4.38 15.87 -8.26
CA LEU A 4 4.75 14.46 -8.42
C LEU A 4 3.50 13.59 -8.60
N ILE A 5 2.41 13.95 -7.92
CA ILE A 5 1.11 13.28 -8.03
C ILE A 5 0.56 13.41 -9.45
N ASP A 6 0.56 14.62 -10.03
CA ASP A 6 0.06 14.85 -11.40
C ASP A 6 0.89 14.06 -12.42
N TYR A 7 2.22 14.04 -12.25
CA TYR A 7 3.12 13.27 -13.10
C TYR A 7 2.87 11.76 -13.03
N VAL A 8 2.66 11.22 -11.83
CA VAL A 8 2.32 9.80 -11.63
C VAL A 8 0.93 9.48 -12.19
N MET A 9 -0.03 10.39 -12.09
CA MET A 9 -1.39 10.19 -12.62
C MET A 9 -1.44 10.23 -14.15
N GLU A 10 -0.63 11.10 -14.78
CA GLU A 10 -0.54 11.19 -16.25
C GLU A 10 0.25 10.03 -16.87
N ASN A 11 1.28 9.50 -16.18
CA ASN A 11 2.14 8.44 -16.70
C ASN A 11 1.75 7.07 -16.15
N ARG A 12 0.95 6.31 -16.91
CA ARG A 12 0.51 4.95 -16.53
C ARG A 12 1.66 4.00 -16.23
N ASP A 13 2.75 4.05 -17.00
CA ASP A 13 3.90 3.17 -16.78
C ASP A 13 4.60 3.43 -15.43
N VAL A 14 4.68 4.70 -15.02
CA VAL A 14 5.26 5.10 -13.74
C VAL A 14 4.36 4.66 -12.60
N ARG A 15 3.05 4.88 -12.75
CA ARG A 15 2.04 4.43 -11.79
C ARG A 15 2.07 2.92 -11.60
N ASP A 16 2.12 2.15 -12.68
CA ASP A 16 2.03 0.70 -12.60
C ASP A 16 3.28 0.11 -11.94
N ARG A 17 4.48 0.67 -12.19
CA ARG A 17 5.70 0.32 -11.44
C ARG A 17 5.63 0.68 -9.96
N LEU A 18 5.04 1.82 -9.61
CA LEU A 18 4.84 2.20 -8.21
C LEU A 18 3.85 1.26 -7.50
N ILE A 19 2.78 0.85 -8.18
CA ILE A 19 1.82 -0.13 -7.66
C ILE A 19 2.49 -1.48 -7.49
N GLU A 20 3.29 -1.94 -8.47
CA GLU A 20 4.03 -3.19 -8.39
C GLU A 20 5.02 -3.21 -7.22
N LEU A 21 5.70 -2.08 -6.97
CA LEU A 21 6.57 -1.91 -5.81
C LEU A 21 5.79 -1.91 -4.49
N ALA A 22 4.61 -1.28 -4.45
CA ALA A 22 3.79 -1.16 -3.24
C ALA A 22 3.03 -2.45 -2.88
N ALA A 23 2.68 -3.26 -3.88
CA ALA A 23 1.91 -4.50 -3.73
C ALA A 23 2.44 -5.44 -2.63
N PRO A 24 3.75 -5.83 -2.59
CA PRO A 24 4.24 -6.72 -1.55
C PRO A 24 4.12 -6.11 -0.14
N PHE A 25 4.35 -4.80 0.00
CA PHE A 25 4.21 -4.12 1.29
C PHE A 25 2.76 -4.05 1.74
N SER A 26 1.82 -3.85 0.83
CA SER A 26 0.38 -3.90 1.15
C SER A 26 -0.04 -5.30 1.64
N VAL A 27 0.47 -6.37 1.04
CA VAL A 27 0.20 -7.74 1.51
C VAL A 27 0.78 -7.98 2.90
N ILE A 28 2.02 -7.58 3.15
CA ILE A 28 2.66 -7.72 4.47
C ILE A 28 1.90 -6.89 5.52
N GLY A 29 1.63 -5.61 5.22
CA GLY A 29 0.94 -4.69 6.12
C GLY A 29 -0.48 -5.16 6.46
N SER A 30 -1.24 -5.64 5.47
CA SER A 30 -2.58 -6.20 5.70
C SER A 30 -2.56 -7.46 6.55
N THR A 31 -1.56 -8.33 6.36
CA THR A 31 -1.38 -9.53 7.18
C THR A 31 -1.10 -9.18 8.64
N ILE A 32 -0.16 -8.25 8.88
CA ILE A 32 0.16 -7.77 10.22
C ILE A 32 -1.06 -7.13 10.88
N ALA A 33 -1.78 -6.26 10.16
CA ALA A 33 -2.98 -5.61 10.67
C ALA A 33 -4.06 -6.64 11.06
N SER A 34 -4.25 -7.69 10.25
CA SER A 34 -5.19 -8.78 10.53
C SER A 34 -4.82 -9.53 11.82
N ILE A 35 -3.54 -9.89 11.99
CA ILE A 35 -3.05 -10.56 13.20
C ILE A 35 -3.24 -9.67 14.43
N CYS A 36 -2.89 -8.39 14.34
CA CYS A 36 -3.07 -7.44 15.44
C CYS A 36 -4.54 -7.30 15.84
N MET A 37 -5.48 -7.26 14.87
CA MET A 37 -6.91 -7.24 15.17
C MET A 37 -7.37 -8.51 15.88
N LEU A 38 -6.88 -9.68 15.45
CA LEU A 38 -7.19 -10.96 16.10
C LEU A 38 -6.67 -11.00 17.54
N LEU A 39 -5.42 -10.59 17.75
CA LEU A 39 -4.82 -10.51 19.08
C LEU A 39 -5.57 -9.51 19.98
N ALA A 40 -5.89 -8.33 19.46
CA ALA A 40 -6.66 -7.32 20.19
C ALA A 40 -8.04 -7.83 20.62
N ARG A 41 -8.64 -8.74 19.85
CA ARG A 41 -9.90 -9.41 20.21
C ARG A 41 -9.70 -10.52 21.23
N TYR A 42 -8.59 -11.25 21.17
CA TYR A 42 -8.29 -12.33 22.10
C TYR A 42 -7.94 -11.83 23.51
N TYR A 43 -7.26 -10.68 23.61
CA TYR A 43 -6.84 -10.08 24.87
C TYR A 43 -7.84 -9.08 25.47
N ARG A 44 -9.02 -8.93 24.86
CA ARG A 44 -10.13 -8.12 25.38
C ARG A 44 -11.14 -9.00 26.09
#